data_AF-A0A4Y8ZNJ8-F1
#
_entry.id   AF-A0A4Y8ZNJ8-F1
#
_cell.length_a   1.000
_cell.length_b   1.000
_cell.length_c   1.000
_cell.angle_alpha   90.00
_cell.angle_beta   90.00
_cell.angle_gamma   90.00
#
_symmetry.space_group_name_H-M   'P 1'
#
loop_
_entity.id
_entity.type
_entity.pdbx_description
1 polymer ?
#
loop_
_entity_poly.entity_id
_entity_poly.type
_entity_poly.pdbx_seq_one_letter_code
_entity_poly.pdbx_strand_id
1 'polypeptide(L)'
;MALVIGPLVAFGSAIAFSLLTGRSLNLAEEWTVLIWQAISVSIPFIVVAVTGTKKKAPWIVGLVLTLTLWGYYLVEGVSYQWHPDGSGANIGLGLIMLVSPLVITAACVGTYLWQRTKRN
;
A
#
# COMPACT_ATOMS: atom_id res chain seq x y z
N MET A 1 7.21 4.03 13.88
CA MET A 1 7.14 4.43 12.45
C MET A 1 6.45 3.37 11.60
N ALA A 2 6.89 2.11 11.58
CA ALA A 2 6.28 1.05 10.76
C ALA A 2 4.75 0.91 10.90
N LEU A 3 4.24 0.91 12.14
CA LEU A 3 2.80 0.77 12.43
C LEU A 3 1.94 1.97 11.99
N VAL A 4 2.56 3.09 11.64
CA VAL A 4 1.84 4.31 11.24
C VAL A 4 1.67 4.38 9.72
N ILE A 5 2.58 3.74 8.96
CA ILE A 5 2.57 3.81 7.49
C ILE A 5 1.29 3.18 6.92
N GLY A 6 0.90 2.01 7.41
CA GLY A 6 -0.29 1.34 6.90
C GLY A 6 -1.58 2.13 7.12
N PRO A 7 -1.89 2.59 8.35
CA PRO A 7 -3.01 3.48 8.58
C PRO A 7 -2.95 4.74 7.72
N LEU A 8 -1.80 5.41 7.61
CA LEU A 8 -1.67 6.62 6.78
C LEU A 8 -2.00 6.36 5.32
N VAL A 9 -1.52 5.26 4.75
CA VAL A 9 -1.78 4.91 3.34
C VAL A 9 -3.24 4.52 3.14
N ALA A 10 -3.80 3.65 3.99
CA ALA A 10 -5.17 3.17 3.85
C ALA A 10 -6.19 4.31 4.04
N PHE A 11 -6.11 5.03 5.17
CA PHE A 11 -7.01 6.16 5.43
C PHE A 11 -6.74 7.33 4.47
N GLY A 12 -5.48 7.61 4.15
CA GLY A 12 -5.13 8.65 3.18
C GLY A 12 -5.71 8.37 1.80
N SER A 13 -5.67 7.12 1.34
CA SER A 13 -6.28 6.72 0.06
C SER A 13 -7.80 6.84 0.09
N ALA A 14 -8.44 6.44 1.18
CA ALA A 14 -9.90 6.55 1.33
C ALA A 14 -10.37 8.03 1.37
N ILE A 15 -9.64 8.88 2.09
CA ILE A 15 -9.89 10.33 2.13
C ILE A 15 -9.65 10.95 0.75
N ALA A 16 -8.54 10.61 0.09
CA ALA A 16 -8.24 11.13 -1.24
C ALA A 16 -9.31 10.71 -2.25
N PHE A 17 -9.75 9.46 -2.22
CA PHE A 17 -10.85 8.99 -3.07
C PHE A 17 -12.13 9.80 -2.84
N SER A 18 -12.54 9.95 -1.58
CA SER A 18 -13.73 10.74 -1.20
C SER A 18 -13.66 12.18 -1.71
N LEU A 19 -12.51 12.85 -1.53
CA LEU A 19 -12.29 14.21 -2.00
C LEU A 19 -12.30 14.33 -3.54
N LEU A 20 -11.71 13.36 -4.24
CA LEU A 20 -11.58 13.38 -5.70
C LEU A 20 -12.89 13.01 -6.42
N THR A 21 -13.72 12.14 -5.84
CA THR A 21 -14.98 11.71 -6.46
C THR A 21 -16.21 12.41 -5.89
N GLY A 22 -16.06 13.20 -4.82
CA GLY A 22 -17.18 13.83 -4.10
C GLY A 22 -18.09 12.84 -3.36
N ARG A 23 -17.66 11.58 -3.19
CA ARG A 23 -18.44 10.56 -2.47
C ARG A 23 -18.18 10.65 -0.97
N SER A 24 -19.22 10.42 -0.18
CA SER A 24 -19.07 10.34 1.28
C SER A 24 -18.27 9.09 1.67
N LEU A 25 -17.35 9.25 2.63
CA LEU A 25 -16.71 8.14 3.31
C LEU A 25 -17.74 7.34 4.11
N ASN A 26 -18.11 6.15 3.63
CA ASN A 26 -19.00 5.25 4.36
C ASN A 26 -18.21 4.37 5.35
N LEU A 27 -17.70 5.00 6.41
CA LEU A 27 -16.94 4.30 7.45
C LEU A 27 -17.77 3.26 8.22
N ALA A 28 -19.10 3.36 8.22
CA ALA A 28 -19.95 2.40 8.92
C ALA A 28 -19.92 1.00 8.27
N GLU A 29 -19.78 0.94 6.95
CA GLU A 29 -19.74 -0.32 6.20
C GLU A 29 -18.30 -0.75 5.86
N GLU A 30 -17.39 0.20 5.65
CA GLU A 30 -16.05 -0.09 5.12
C GLU A 30 -14.93 -0.15 6.19
N TRP A 31 -15.22 0.09 7.47
CA TRP A 31 -14.17 0.15 8.51
C TRP A 31 -13.36 -1.15 8.62
N THR A 32 -13.99 -2.31 8.46
CA THR A 32 -13.28 -3.61 8.52
C THR A 32 -12.29 -3.74 7.36
N VAL A 33 -12.68 -3.28 6.16
CA VAL A 33 -11.81 -3.29 4.98
C VAL A 33 -10.62 -2.35 5.20
N LEU A 34 -10.87 -1.14 5.72
CA LEU A 34 -9.80 -0.17 6.01
C LEU A 34 -8.79 -0.69 7.03
N ILE A 35 -9.24 -1.40 8.06
CA ILE A 35 -8.33 -2.03 9.03
C ILE A 35 -7.48 -3.11 8.35
N TRP A 36 -8.09 -3.99 7.55
CA TRP A 36 -7.35 -5.04 6.83
C TRP A 36 -6.32 -4.47 5.85
N GLN A 37 -6.69 -3.40 5.16
CA GLN A 37 -5.80 -2.65 4.30
C GLN A 37 -4.64 -2.05 5.08
N ALA A 38 -4.91 -1.37 6.20
CA ALA A 38 -3.89 -0.78 7.06
C ALA A 38 -2.91 -1.83 7.62
N ILE A 39 -3.42 -3.00 8.03
CA ILE A 39 -2.60 -4.13 8.49
C ILE A 39 -1.72 -4.62 7.34
N SER A 40 -2.33 -4.89 6.17
CA SER A 40 -1.63 -5.44 5.01
C SER A 40 -0.49 -4.52 4.54
N VAL A 41 -0.74 -3.22 4.47
CA VAL A 41 0.29 -2.23 4.10
C VAL A 41 1.38 -2.10 5.16
N SER A 42 1.06 -2.36 6.43
CA SER A 42 2.06 -2.29 7.50
C SER A 42 3.05 -3.46 7.48
N ILE A 43 2.68 -4.63 6.94
CA ILE A 43 3.49 -5.86 6.99
C ILE A 43 4.92 -5.66 6.48
N PRO A 44 5.17 -5.11 5.27
CA PRO A 44 6.54 -4.95 4.76
C PRO A 44 7.42 -4.10 5.69
N PHE A 45 6.85 -3.05 6.28
CA PHE A 45 7.56 -2.13 7.16
C PHE A 45 7.80 -2.72 8.54
N ILE A 46 6.86 -3.53 9.05
CA ILE A 46 7.06 -4.31 10.27
C ILE A 46 8.20 -5.30 10.07
N VAL A 47 8.23 -6.02 8.94
CA VAL A 47 9.33 -6.95 8.63
C VAL A 47 10.67 -6.22 8.61
N VAL A 48 10.77 -5.08 7.91
CA VAL A 48 11.99 -4.27 7.90
C VAL A 48 12.36 -3.81 9.32
N ALA A 49 11.40 -3.38 10.13
CA ALA A 49 11.65 -2.98 11.51
C ALA A 49 12.22 -4.12 12.35
N VAL A 50 11.66 -5.33 12.24
CA VAL A 50 12.10 -6.53 12.97
C VAL A 50 13.53 -6.96 12.58
N THR A 51 13.98 -6.67 11.36
CA THR A 51 15.40 -6.92 11.00
C THR A 51 16.41 -6.05 11.77
N GLY A 52 15.94 -5.03 12.51
CA GLY A 52 16.80 -4.13 13.28
C GLY A 52 17.67 -3.21 12.42
N THR A 53 17.40 -3.12 11.11
CA THR A 53 18.21 -2.31 10.18
C THR A 53 18.04 -0.81 10.41
N LYS A 54 19.15 -0.10 10.62
CA LYS A 54 19.20 1.37 10.61
C LYS A 54 19.35 1.95 9.21
N LYS A 55 19.53 1.11 8.18
CA LYS A 55 19.74 1.57 6.80
C LYS A 55 18.42 2.09 6.24
N LYS A 56 18.45 3.25 5.60
CA LYS A 56 17.25 3.92 5.05
C LYS A 56 16.73 3.27 3.76
N ALA A 57 17.59 2.62 2.96
CA ALA A 57 17.20 2.18 1.62
C ALA A 57 16.07 1.15 1.59
N PRO A 58 16.03 0.10 2.44
CA PRO A 58 14.90 -0.85 2.47
C PRO A 58 13.56 -0.14 2.75
N TRP A 59 13.57 0.85 3.64
CA TRP A 59 12.38 1.66 3.95
C TRP A 59 11.94 2.50 2.76
N ILE A 60 12.88 3.17 2.08
CA ILE A 60 12.58 4.00 0.91
C ILE A 60 12.00 3.15 -0.21
N VAL A 61 12.61 1.99 -0.51
CA VAL A 61 12.10 1.05 -1.53
C VAL A 61 10.68 0.61 -1.19
N GLY A 62 10.43 0.22 0.07
CA GLY A 62 9.10 -0.16 0.53
C GLY A 62 8.07 0.96 0.36
N LEU A 63 8.43 2.19 0.75
CA LEU A 63 7.57 3.36 0.63
C LEU A 63 7.24 3.68 -0.83
N VAL A 64 8.24 3.70 -1.71
CA VAL A 64 8.05 4.00 -3.14
C VAL A 64 7.12 2.98 -3.79
N LEU A 65 7.35 1.68 -3.56
CA LEU A 65 6.50 0.63 -4.12
C LEU A 65 5.07 0.70 -3.58
N THR A 66 4.92 0.94 -2.27
CA THR A 66 3.61 1.10 -1.63
C THR A 66 2.85 2.26 -2.26
N LEU A 67 3.46 3.45 -2.33
CA LEU A 67 2.82 4.64 -2.90
C LEU A 67 2.50 4.48 -4.38
N THR A 68 3.34 3.78 -5.14
CA THR A 68 3.10 3.52 -6.57
C THR A 68 1.88 2.63 -6.76
N LEU A 69 1.81 1.51 -6.05
CA LEU A 69 0.71 0.55 -6.20
C LEU A 69 -0.61 1.11 -5.66
N TRP A 70 -0.58 1.72 -4.48
CA TRP A 70 -1.76 2.34 -3.88
C TRP A 70 -2.22 3.60 -4.62
N GLY A 71 -1.28 4.38 -5.15
CA GLY A 71 -1.59 5.51 -6.02
C GLY A 71 -2.23 5.05 -7.32
N TYR A 72 -1.72 3.99 -7.96
CA TYR A 72 -2.35 3.41 -9.15
C TYR A 72 -3.74 2.87 -8.85
N TYR A 73 -3.91 2.16 -7.72
CA TYR A 73 -5.22 1.68 -7.26
C TYR A 73 -6.22 2.83 -7.05
N LEU A 74 -5.78 3.93 -6.43
CA LEU A 74 -6.61 5.11 -6.25
C LEU A 74 -7.01 5.74 -7.60
N VAL A 75 -6.05 5.91 -8.51
CA VAL A 75 -6.29 6.51 -9.83
C VAL A 75 -7.28 5.68 -10.64
N GLU A 76 -7.15 4.36 -10.63
CA GLU A 76 -8.08 3.45 -11.31
C GLU A 76 -9.49 3.57 -10.71
N GLY A 77 -9.62 3.54 -9.38
CA GLY A 77 -10.91 3.68 -8.71
C GLY A 77 -11.58 5.03 -9.00
N VAL A 78 -10.82 6.13 -9.02
CA VAL A 78 -11.33 7.46 -9.37
C VAL A 78 -11.76 7.49 -10.84
N SER A 79 -10.94 6.96 -11.73
CA SER A 79 -11.23 6.91 -13.17
C SER A 79 -12.51 6.12 -13.45
N TYR A 80 -12.69 4.98 -12.79
CA TYR A 80 -13.89 4.15 -12.85
C TYR A 80 -15.14 4.91 -12.41
N GLN A 81 -15.04 5.77 -11.40
CA GLN A 81 -16.18 6.61 -10.99
C GLN A 81 -16.49 7.75 -11.95
N TRP A 82 -15.48 8.37 -12.56
CA TRP A 82 -15.71 9.45 -13.51
C TRP A 82 -16.22 8.96 -14.86
N HIS A 83 -15.80 7.76 -15.28
CA HIS A 83 -16.17 7.17 -16.56
C HIS A 83 -16.64 5.73 -16.36
N PRO A 84 -17.86 5.52 -15.83
CA PRO A 84 -18.43 4.18 -15.70
C PRO A 84 -18.73 3.65 -17.10
N ASP A 85 -17.79 2.89 -17.66
CA ASP A 85 -17.85 2.29 -18.99
C ASP A 85 -18.63 0.95 -18.99
N GLY A 86 -19.16 0.55 -17.83
CA GLY A 86 -19.84 -0.73 -17.63
C GLY A 86 -18.89 -1.93 -17.59
N SER A 87 -17.57 -1.71 -17.67
CA SER A 87 -16.60 -2.74 -17.33
C SER A 87 -16.74 -3.03 -15.84
N GLY A 88 -16.72 -4.30 -15.43
CA GLY A 88 -16.80 -4.65 -14.02
C GLY A 88 -15.56 -4.20 -13.25
N ALA A 89 -15.52 -4.50 -11.94
CA ALA A 89 -14.32 -4.26 -11.14
C ALA A 89 -13.08 -4.92 -11.76
N ASN A 90 -11.94 -4.23 -11.75
CA ASN A 90 -10.68 -4.74 -12.28
C ASN A 90 -10.11 -5.84 -11.36
N ILE A 91 -10.52 -7.09 -11.62
CA ILE A 91 -10.09 -8.27 -10.85
C ILE A 91 -8.56 -8.42 -10.88
N GLY A 92 -7.94 -8.13 -12.02
CA GLY A 92 -6.49 -8.20 -12.16
C GLY A 92 -5.76 -7.27 -11.19
N LEU A 93 -6.22 -6.03 -11.07
CA LEU A 93 -5.70 -5.08 -10.09
C LEU A 93 -5.99 -5.53 -8.66
N GLY A 94 -7.18 -6.09 -8.37
CA GLY A 94 -7.49 -6.67 -7.07
C GLY A 94 -6.50 -7.76 -6.64
N LEU A 95 -6.15 -8.67 -7.56
CA LEU A 95 -5.15 -9.73 -7.31
C LEU A 95 -3.74 -9.15 -7.10
N ILE A 96 -3.36 -8.15 -7.89
CA ILE A 96 -2.07 -7.45 -7.71
C ILE A 96 -2.01 -6.82 -6.31
N MET A 97 -3.08 -6.14 -5.88
CA MET A 97 -3.15 -5.51 -4.56
C MET A 97 -3.12 -6.54 -3.43
N LEU A 98 -3.77 -7.69 -3.60
CA LEU A 98 -3.74 -8.80 -2.63
C LEU A 98 -2.32 -9.33 -2.41
N VAL A 99 -1.54 -9.48 -3.48
CA VAL A 99 -0.17 -10.01 -3.43
C VAL A 99 0.87 -8.92 -3.14
N SER A 100 0.51 -7.65 -3.30
CA SER A 100 1.43 -6.51 -3.16
C SER A 100 2.23 -6.50 -1.85
N PRO A 101 1.69 -6.83 -0.66
CA PRO A 101 2.48 -6.80 0.57
C PRO A 101 3.63 -7.80 0.54
N LEU A 102 3.44 -8.97 -0.10
CA LEU A 102 4.48 -9.98 -0.21
C LEU A 102 5.62 -9.52 -1.12
N VAL A 103 5.27 -8.93 -2.28
CA VAL A 103 6.24 -8.40 -3.24
C VAL A 103 7.05 -7.26 -2.64
N ILE A 104 6.38 -6.31 -1.96
CA ILE A 104 7.04 -5.19 -1.28
C ILE A 104 7.96 -5.72 -0.17
N THR A 105 7.51 -6.71 0.61
CA THR A 105 8.34 -7.35 1.64
C THR A 105 9.61 -7.96 1.04
N ALA A 106 9.48 -8.71 -0.06
CA ALA A 106 10.62 -9.32 -0.74
C ALA A 106 11.61 -8.27 -1.26
N ALA A 107 11.13 -7.17 -1.84
CA ALA A 107 11.97 -6.07 -2.31
C ALA A 107 12.72 -5.38 -1.16
N CYS A 108 12.03 -5.12 -0.05
CA CYS A 108 12.62 -4.56 1.16
C CYS A 108 13.73 -5.45 1.74
N VAL A 109 13.43 -6.73 1.93
CA VAL A 109 14.38 -7.72 2.48
C VAL A 109 15.55 -7.92 1.52
N GLY A 110 15.29 -8.06 0.21
CA GLY A 110 16.33 -8.18 -0.82
C GLY A 110 17.28 -6.99 -0.81
N THR A 111 16.75 -5.77 -0.71
CA THR A 111 17.55 -4.54 -0.58
C THR A 111 18.39 -4.57 0.69
N TYR A 112 17.83 -4.99 1.82
CA TYR A 112 18.57 -5.13 3.08
C TYR A 112 19.72 -6.13 2.96
N LEU A 113 19.47 -7.31 2.39
CA LEU A 113 20.47 -8.37 2.21
C LEU A 113 21.60 -7.92 1.28
N TRP A 114 21.28 -7.28 0.15
CA TRP A 114 22.27 -6.73 -0.77
C TRP A 114 23.16 -5.68 -0.13
N GLN A 115 22.61 -4.84 0.74
CA GLN A 115 23.41 -3.87 1.47
C GLN A 115 24.25 -4.52 2.57
N ARG A 116 23.82 -5.65 3.12
CA ARG A 116 24.58 -6.41 4.12
C ARG A 116 25.83 -7.03 3.50
N THR A 117 25.72 -7.61 2.30
CA THR A 117 26.85 -8.23 1.61
C THR A 117 27.91 -7.21 1.19
N LYS A 118 27.53 -6.01 0.73
CA LYS A 118 28.49 -4.94 0.35
C LYS A 118 29.29 -4.33 1.50
N ARG A 119 29.00 -4.67 2.76
CA ARG A 119 29.66 -4.09 3.94
C ARG A 119 30.69 -5.03 4.60
N ASN A 120 30.77 -6.27 4.10
CA ASN A 120 31.78 -7.25 4.45
C ASN A 120 32.79 -7.35 3.30
#